data_AF-A0A7S2LTN1-F1
#
_entry.id   AF-A0A7S2LTN1-F1
#
_cell.length_a   1.000
_cell.length_b   1.000
_cell.length_c   1.000
_cell.angle_alpha   90.00
_cell.angle_beta   90.00
_cell.angle_gamma   90.00
#
_symmetry.space_group_name_H-M   'P 1'
#
loop_
_entity.id
_entity.type
_entity.pdbx_description
1 polymer ?
#
loop_
_entity_poly.entity_id
_entity_poly.type
_entity_poly.pdbx_seq_one_letter_code
_entity_poly.pdbx_strand_id
1 'polypeptide(L)'
;SFNLLLVTNVVRSADGSLTPEAEKFLDEVGQCTRLFHILFWASKAKRFSVLKSEGGLKRMESHGLMSSKQLGILLGMDLPSDKLFYAPLEWMLVRVNQASDEGV
;
A
#
# COMPACT_ATOMS: atom_id res chain seq x y z
N SER A 1 -6.13 -7.19 10.25
CA SER A 1 -5.30 -8.30 10.74
C SER A 1 -3.87 -8.26 10.21
N PHE A 2 -3.63 -8.06 8.90
CA PHE A 2 -2.27 -8.07 8.33
C PHE A 2 -1.28 -7.08 8.99
N ASN A 3 -1.59 -5.78 9.05
CA ASN A 3 -0.71 -4.79 9.68
C ASN A 3 -0.41 -5.09 11.16
N LEU A 4 -1.42 -5.61 11.89
CA LEU A 4 -1.24 -5.98 13.30
C LEU A 4 -0.22 -7.11 13.45
N LEU A 5 -0.28 -8.13 12.59
CA LEU A 5 0.66 -9.24 12.60
C LEU A 5 2.09 -8.75 12.30
N LEU A 6 2.26 -7.80 11.39
CA LEU A 6 3.60 -7.25 11.11
C LEU A 6 4.12 -6.45 12.30
N VAL A 7 3.31 -5.56 12.88
CA VAL A 7 3.70 -4.77 14.07
C VAL A 7 4.15 -5.63 15.26
N THR A 8 3.59 -6.83 15.41
CA THR A 8 3.98 -7.75 16.49
C THR A 8 5.27 -8.54 16.22
N ASN A 9 5.75 -8.57 14.97
CA ASN A 9 6.91 -9.38 14.57
C ASN A 9 8.13 -8.56 14.12
N VAL A 10 7.99 -7.24 13.93
CA VAL A 10 9.12 -6.37 13.59
C VAL A 10 10.15 -6.27 14.72
N VAL A 11 11.40 -6.00 14.33
CA VAL A 11 12.51 -5.78 15.27
C VAL A 11 12.28 -4.52 16.10
N ARG A 12 12.70 -4.60 17.37
CA ARG A 12 12.55 -3.53 18.36
C ARG A 12 13.88 -3.21 19.01
N SER A 13 13.99 -1.96 19.42
CA SER A 13 15.06 -1.48 20.29
C SER A 13 15.00 -2.18 21.66
N ALA A 14 16.09 -2.11 22.43
CA ALA A 14 16.18 -2.73 23.75
C ALA A 14 15.10 -2.24 24.75
N ASP A 15 14.58 -1.03 24.55
CA ASP A 15 13.50 -0.43 25.34
C ASP A 15 12.09 -0.82 24.85
N GLY A 16 11.99 -1.65 23.80
CA GLY A 16 10.74 -2.09 23.19
C GLY A 16 10.15 -1.13 22.15
N SER A 17 10.77 0.03 21.92
CA SER A 17 10.37 0.95 20.84
C SER A 17 10.64 0.35 19.45
N LEU A 18 9.96 0.85 18.43
CA LEU A 18 10.27 0.49 17.04
C LEU A 18 11.64 1.04 16.66
N THR A 19 12.43 0.26 15.92
CA THR A 19 13.60 0.83 15.24
C THR A 19 13.14 1.75 14.10
N PRO A 20 13.95 2.73 13.67
CA PRO A 20 13.61 3.58 12.52
C PRO A 20 13.29 2.78 11.25
N GLU A 21 13.97 1.65 11.05
CA GLU A 21 13.76 0.76 9.91
C GLU A 21 12.40 0.05 10.00
N ALA A 22 12.03 -0.44 11.18
CA ALA A 22 10.74 -1.07 11.45
C ALA A 22 9.59 -0.08 11.29
N GLU A 23 9.75 1.15 11.79
CA GLU A 23 8.75 2.21 11.64
C GLU A 23 8.54 2.54 10.17
N LYS A 24 9.62 2.76 9.40
CA LYS A 24 9.56 3.00 7.97
C LYS A 24 8.88 1.85 7.21
N PHE A 25 9.24 0.61 7.52
CA PHE A 25 8.62 -0.57 6.92
C PHE A 25 7.10 -0.62 7.18
N LEU A 26 6.70 -0.41 8.43
CA LEU A 26 5.29 -0.40 8.81
C LEU A 26 4.51 0.74 8.16
N ASP A 27 5.13 1.89 7.96
CA ASP A 27 4.54 3.01 7.23
C ASP A 27 4.33 2.70 5.74
N GLU A 28 5.33 2.10 5.09
CA GLU A 28 5.26 1.67 3.68
C GLU A 28 4.14 0.64 3.48
N VAL A 29 4.07 -0.37 4.35
CA VAL A 29 3.01 -1.38 4.33
C VAL A 29 1.65 -0.78 4.68
N GLY A 30 1.59 0.13 5.64
CA GLY A 30 0.38 0.85 6.01
C GLY A 30 -0.16 1.72 4.89
N GLN A 31 0.71 2.35 4.11
CA GLN A 31 0.33 3.09 2.90
C GLN A 31 -0.22 2.16 1.82
N CYS A 32 0.47 1.05 1.52
CA CYS A 32 0.01 0.07 0.54
C CYS A 32 -1.34 -0.55 0.95
N THR A 33 -1.52 -0.86 2.23
CA THR A 33 -2.79 -1.40 2.76
C THR A 33 -3.94 -0.43 2.57
N ARG A 34 -3.73 0.87 2.87
CA ARG A 34 -4.76 1.91 2.65
C ARG A 34 -5.13 2.00 1.18
N LEU A 35 -4.14 2.06 0.29
CA LEU A 35 -4.37 2.15 -1.14
C LEU A 35 -5.08 0.91 -1.70
N PHE A 36 -4.68 -0.28 -1.26
CA PHE A 36 -5.37 -1.54 -1.56
C PHE A 36 -6.85 -1.45 -1.20
N HIS A 37 -7.18 -1.07 0.03
CA HIS A 37 -8.57 -0.99 0.47
C HIS A 37 -9.37 0.04 -0.32
N ILE A 38 -8.80 1.21 -0.61
CA ILE A 38 -9.48 2.24 -1.42
C ILE A 38 -9.85 1.68 -2.79
N LEU A 39 -8.89 1.09 -3.50
CA LEU A 39 -9.10 0.56 -4.85
C LEU A 39 -10.00 -0.69 -4.84
N PHE A 40 -9.86 -1.56 -3.83
CA PHE A 40 -10.71 -2.73 -3.67
C PHE A 40 -12.16 -2.32 -3.46
N TRP A 41 -12.45 -1.40 -2.54
CA TRP A 41 -13.83 -0.95 -2.32
C TRP A 41 -14.38 -0.17 -3.50
N ALA A 42 -13.54 0.59 -4.21
CA ALA A 42 -13.92 1.22 -5.47
C ALA A 42 -14.26 0.22 -6.58
N SER A 43 -13.70 -1.00 -6.53
CA SER A 43 -14.05 -2.10 -7.45
C SER A 43 -15.41 -2.73 -7.14
N LYS A 44 -15.84 -2.68 -5.86
CA LYS A 44 -17.07 -3.34 -5.39
C LYS A 44 -18.28 -2.40 -5.34
N ALA A 45 -18.07 -1.14 -4.98
CA ALA A 45 -19.16 -0.19 -4.76
C ALA A 45 -19.20 0.90 -5.83
N LYS A 46 -20.31 0.97 -6.58
CA LYS A 46 -20.52 1.94 -7.67
C LYS A 46 -20.29 3.39 -7.25
N ARG A 47 -20.65 3.75 -6.00
CA ARG A 47 -20.46 5.11 -5.45
C ARG A 47 -18.99 5.56 -5.38
N PHE A 48 -18.05 4.62 -5.44
CA PHE A 48 -16.61 4.88 -5.36
C PHE A 48 -15.88 4.67 -6.69
N SER A 49 -16.60 4.38 -7.78
CA SER A 49 -16.01 4.05 -9.09
C SER A 49 -15.08 5.14 -9.63
N VAL A 50 -15.36 6.41 -9.29
CA VAL A 50 -14.54 7.57 -9.66
C VAL A 50 -13.08 7.44 -9.21
N LEU A 51 -12.81 6.76 -8.10
CA LEU A 51 -11.46 6.59 -7.56
C LEU A 51 -10.56 5.70 -8.45
N LYS A 52 -11.15 4.89 -9.33
CA LYS A 52 -10.40 4.03 -10.28
C LYS A 52 -10.21 4.70 -11.65
N SER A 53 -10.80 5.86 -11.86
CA SER A 53 -10.56 6.64 -13.08
C SER A 53 -9.19 7.32 -13.00
N GLU A 54 -8.59 7.65 -14.15
CA GLU A 54 -7.35 8.44 -14.20
C GLU A 54 -7.43 9.71 -13.36
N GLY A 55 -8.54 10.45 -13.44
CA GLY A 55 -8.76 11.65 -12.64
C GLY A 55 -8.88 11.36 -11.13
N GLY A 56 -9.42 10.20 -10.75
CA GLY A 56 -9.45 9.73 -9.37
C GLY A 56 -8.06 9.39 -8.85
N LEU A 57 -7.28 8.64 -9.64
CA LEU A 57 -5.90 8.26 -9.31
C LEU A 57 -5.02 9.51 -9.13
N LYS A 58 -5.09 10.48 -10.06
CA LYS A 58 -4.37 11.75 -9.96
C LYS A 58 -4.74 12.55 -8.71
N ARG A 59 -6.01 12.59 -8.32
CA ARG A 59 -6.43 13.25 -7.06
C ARG A 59 -5.87 12.54 -5.84
N MET A 60 -5.88 11.21 -5.83
CA MET A 60 -5.32 10.45 -4.71
C MET A 60 -3.83 10.72 -4.53
N GLU A 61 -3.08 10.81 -5.63
CA GLU A 61 -1.68 11.23 -5.62
C GLU A 61 -1.51 12.66 -5.08
N SER A 62 -2.30 13.62 -5.55
CA SER A 62 -2.23 15.01 -5.06
C SER A 62 -2.56 15.18 -3.57
N HIS A 63 -3.29 14.21 -2.99
CA HIS A 63 -3.62 14.16 -1.56
C HIS A 63 -2.63 13.29 -0.75
N GLY A 64 -1.54 12.82 -1.36
CA GLY A 64 -0.50 12.04 -0.68
C GLY A 64 -0.87 10.59 -0.38
N LEU A 65 -1.94 10.06 -0.98
CA LEU A 65 -2.34 8.66 -0.78
C LEU A 65 -1.43 7.67 -1.53
N MET A 66 -0.74 8.15 -2.55
CA MET A 66 0.30 7.41 -3.26
C MET A 66 1.36 8.40 -3.78
N SER A 67 2.55 7.90 -4.07
CA SER A 67 3.61 8.64 -4.75
C SER A 67 3.33 8.79 -6.25
N SER A 68 3.96 9.78 -6.88
CA SER A 68 3.90 9.95 -8.34
C SER A 68 4.44 8.72 -9.10
N LYS A 69 5.40 7.98 -8.52
CA LYS A 69 5.89 6.70 -9.06
C LYS A 69 4.79 5.64 -9.08
N GLN A 70 4.07 5.49 -7.97
CA GLN A 70 2.95 4.54 -7.88
C GLN A 70 1.81 4.92 -8.82
N LEU A 71 1.49 6.20 -8.95
CA LEU A 71 0.54 6.70 -9.95
C LEU A 71 0.97 6.32 -11.37
N GLY A 72 2.22 6.58 -11.72
CA GLY A 72 2.77 6.23 -13.04
C GLY A 72 2.67 4.74 -13.35
N ILE A 73 2.94 3.88 -12.36
CA ILE A 73 2.76 2.43 -12.50
C ILE A 73 1.28 2.11 -12.75
N LEU A 74 0.36 2.58 -11.91
CA LEU A 74 -1.07 2.27 -12.04
C LEU A 74 -1.68 2.73 -13.38
N LEU A 75 -1.25 3.90 -13.89
CA LEU A 75 -1.70 4.41 -15.19
C LEU A 75 -1.09 3.66 -16.37
N GLY A 76 0.09 3.05 -16.20
CA GLY A 76 0.79 2.29 -17.24
C GLY A 76 0.45 0.80 -17.28
N MET A 77 -0.35 0.30 -16.33
CA MET A 77 -0.74 -1.11 -16.30
C MET A 77 -1.81 -1.42 -17.35
N ASP A 78 -1.58 -2.49 -18.12
CA ASP A 78 -2.60 -3.09 -18.98
C ASP A 78 -3.53 -4.00 -18.16
N LEU A 79 -4.29 -3.38 -17.24
CA LEU A 79 -5.25 -4.06 -16.39
C LEU A 79 -6.60 -3.33 -16.39
N PRO A 80 -7.72 -4.08 -16.32
CA PRO A 80 -9.02 -3.48 -16.07
C PRO A 80 -9.01 -2.64 -14.79
N SER A 81 -9.68 -1.47 -14.81
CA SER A 81 -9.65 -0.54 -13.67
C SER A 81 -10.15 -1.16 -12.36
N ASP A 82 -11.04 -2.15 -12.41
CA ASP A 82 -11.54 -2.91 -11.25
C ASP A 82 -10.53 -3.92 -10.69
N LYS A 83 -9.37 -4.10 -11.33
CA LYS A 83 -8.27 -4.98 -10.90
C LYS A 83 -7.06 -4.22 -10.37
N LEU A 84 -7.07 -2.89 -10.42
CA LEU A 84 -5.95 -2.05 -9.94
C LEU A 84 -5.59 -2.27 -8.47
N PHE A 85 -6.48 -2.83 -7.66
CA PHE A 85 -6.17 -3.18 -6.26
C PHE A 85 -5.12 -4.29 -6.11
N TYR A 86 -4.87 -5.10 -7.16
CA TYR A 86 -3.83 -6.12 -7.11
C TYR A 86 -2.43 -5.51 -7.00
N ALA A 87 -2.19 -4.35 -7.62
CA ALA A 87 -0.88 -3.69 -7.57
C ALA A 87 -0.42 -3.35 -6.14
N PRO A 88 -1.16 -2.59 -5.31
CA PRO A 88 -0.74 -2.33 -3.93
C PRO A 88 -0.74 -3.58 -3.05
N LEU A 89 -1.52 -4.60 -3.37
CA LEU A 89 -1.45 -5.90 -2.69
C LEU A 89 -0.10 -6.59 -2.98
N GLU A 90 0.32 -6.63 -4.24
CA GLU A 90 1.61 -7.20 -4.65
C GLU A 90 2.80 -6.41 -4.08
N TRP A 91 2.74 -5.08 -4.10
CA TRP A 91 3.79 -4.24 -3.50
C TRP A 91 3.97 -4.54 -2.01
N MET A 92 2.86 -4.71 -1.30
CA MET A 92 2.87 -5.06 0.11
C MET A 92 3.50 -6.44 0.35
N LEU A 93 3.15 -7.45 -0.46
CA LEU A 93 3.73 -8.80 -0.35
C LEU A 93 5.24 -8.81 -0.66
N VAL A 94 5.66 -8.11 -1.72
CA VAL A 94 7.07 -7.98 -2.07
C VAL A 94 7.85 -7.30 -0.95
N ARG A 95 7.31 -6.21 -0.38
CA ARG A 95 7.98 -5.48 0.70
C ARG A 95 8.12 -6.31 1.97
N VAL A 96 7.10 -7.10 2.32
CA VAL A 96 7.16 -8.01 3.48
C VAL A 96 8.20 -9.10 3.28
N ASN A 97 8.28 -9.70 2.09
CA ASN A 97 9.33 -10.68 1.80
C ASN A 97 10.73 -10.05 1.93
N GLN A 98 10.93 -8.85 1.38
CA GLN A 98 12.19 -8.13 1.53
C GLN A 98 12.53 -7.82 2.99
N ALA A 99 11.55 -7.36 3.78
CA ALA A 99 11.76 -7.09 5.21
C ALA A 99 12.16 -8.36 5.97
N SER A 100 11.55 -9.50 5.62
CA SER A 100 11.91 -10.79 6.21
C SER A 100 13.36 -11.19 5.90
N ASP A 101 13.85 -10.92 4.69
CA ASP A 101 15.24 -11.20 4.30
C ASP A 101 16.23 -10.22 4.97
N GLU A 102 15.80 -8.98 5.19
CA GLU A 102 16.56 -7.91 5.86
C GLU A 102 16.58 -8.07 7.40
N GLY A 103 15.69 -8.90 7.95
CA GLY A 103 15.49 -9.04 9.38
C GLY A 103 14.89 -7.79 10.04
N VAL A 104 13.93 -7.14 9.36
CA VAL A 104 13.21 -5.93 9.84
C VAL A 104 11.83 -6.29 10.36
#